data_AF-A0A662M618-F1
#
_entry.id   AF-A0A662M618-F1
#
_cell.length_a   1.000
_cell.length_b   1.000
_cell.length_c   1.000
_cell.angle_alpha   90.00
_cell.angle_beta   90.00
_cell.angle_gamma   90.00
#
_symmetry.space_group_name_H-M   'P 1'
#
loop_
_entity.id
_entity.type
_entity.pdbx_description
1 polymer ?
#
loop_
_entity_poly.entity_id
_entity_poly.type
_entity_poly.pdbx_seq_one_letter_code
_entity_poly.pdbx_strand_id
1 'polypeptide(L)'
;MLDVFVSMCMLVFAIGAVIAGIFTAYFGSGKSRAIGAVLLLIGIIVGILFWNYTDGIWTTGGWGWETVKVGVVSLIGSLVGGLIALGVFLAGIMKA
;
A
#
# COMPACT_ATOMS: atom_id res chain seq x y z
N MET A 1 -19.92 1.38 2.61
CA MET A 1 -18.88 0.48 3.19
C MET A 1 -18.00 -0.13 2.11
N LEU A 2 -18.56 -0.58 0.98
CA LEU A 2 -17.76 -1.10 -0.14
C LEU A 2 -16.79 -0.05 -0.70
N ASP A 3 -17.20 1.21 -0.79
CA ASP A 3 -16.39 2.32 -1.33
C ASP A 3 -15.13 2.60 -0.49
N VAL A 4 -15.27 2.54 0.83
CA VAL A 4 -14.18 2.68 1.80
C VAL A 4 -13.19 1.53 1.67
N PHE A 5 -13.69 0.31 1.48
CA PHE A 5 -12.85 -0.87 1.28
C PHE A 5 -12.08 -0.79 -0.04
N VAL A 6 -12.76 -0.52 -1.16
CA VAL A 6 -12.13 -0.39 -2.48
C VAL A 6 -11.08 0.72 -2.45
N SER A 7 -11.40 1.87 -1.87
CA SER A 7 -10.45 2.98 -1.73
C SER A 7 -9.24 2.61 -0.86
N MET A 8 -9.42 1.84 0.24
CA MET A 8 -8.30 1.34 1.06
C MET A 8 -7.42 0.37 0.26
N CYS A 9 -8.03 -0.56 -0.48
CA CYS A 9 -7.31 -1.49 -1.33
C CYS A 9 -6.48 -0.76 -2.38
N MET A 10 -7.06 0.24 -3.06
CA MET A 10 -6.36 1.03 -4.06
C MET A 10 -5.21 1.84 -3.46
N LEU A 11 -5.41 2.45 -2.28
CA LEU A 11 -4.36 3.20 -1.57
C LEU A 11 -3.19 2.29 -1.19
N VAL A 12 -3.47 1.18 -0.50
CA VAL A 12 -2.44 0.22 -0.05
C VAL A 12 -1.70 -0.37 -1.23
N PHE A 13 -2.43 -0.78 -2.27
CA PHE A 13 -1.85 -1.33 -3.49
C PHE A 13 -0.99 -0.30 -4.21
N ALA A 14 -1.45 0.94 -4.39
CA ALA A 14 -0.68 1.98 -5.08
C ALA A 14 0.63 2.28 -4.34
N ILE A 15 0.58 2.46 -3.01
CA ILE A 15 1.79 2.68 -2.19
C ILE A 15 2.73 1.48 -2.30
N GLY A 16 2.22 0.27 -2.08
CA GLY A 16 3.00 -0.95 -2.13
C GLY A 16 3.64 -1.21 -3.50
N ALA A 17 2.87 -1.06 -4.58
CA ALA A 17 3.32 -1.27 -5.95
C ALA A 17 4.33 -0.21 -6.39
N VAL A 18 4.15 1.05 -6.00
CA VAL A 18 5.15 2.10 -6.26
C VAL A 18 6.45 1.79 -5.54
N ILE A 19 6.41 1.51 -4.22
CA ILE A 19 7.60 1.22 -3.45
C ILE A 19 8.30 -0.04 -4.00
N ALA A 20 7.59 -1.15 -4.12
CA ALA A 20 8.13 -2.40 -4.65
C ALA A 20 8.63 -2.25 -6.09
N GLY A 21 7.93 -1.49 -6.92
CA GLY A 21 8.31 -1.17 -8.30
C GLY A 21 9.61 -0.36 -8.36
N ILE A 22 9.77 0.67 -7.51
CA ILE A 22 11.01 1.45 -7.40
C ILE A 22 12.17 0.53 -7.02
N PHE A 23 12.01 -0.24 -5.95
CA PHE A 23 13.06 -1.16 -5.47
C PHE A 23 13.42 -2.20 -6.54
N THR A 24 12.43 -2.76 -7.22
CA THR A 24 12.65 -3.80 -8.24
C THR A 24 13.25 -3.21 -9.53
N ALA A 25 12.85 -2.02 -9.94
CA ALA A 25 13.43 -1.33 -11.08
C ALA A 25 14.89 -0.91 -10.80
N TYR A 26 15.19 -0.49 -9.57
CA TYR A 26 16.53 -0.05 -9.19
C TYR A 26 17.49 -1.23 -8.95
N PHE A 27 17.10 -2.21 -8.12
CA PHE A 27 17.96 -3.33 -7.72
C PHE A 27 17.84 -4.55 -8.64
N GLY A 28 16.81 -4.64 -9.49
CA GLY A 28 16.63 -5.75 -10.41
C GLY A 28 17.65 -5.78 -11.54
N SER A 29 17.92 -6.98 -12.07
CA SER A 29 18.75 -7.22 -13.25
C SER A 29 17.93 -7.85 -14.39
N GLY A 30 18.29 -7.51 -15.63
CA GLY A 30 17.66 -8.04 -16.85
C GLY A 30 16.13 -7.92 -16.83
N LYS A 31 15.44 -9.07 -16.84
CA LYS A 31 13.98 -9.16 -16.87
C LYS A 31 13.31 -8.64 -15.59
N SER A 32 13.95 -8.80 -14.43
CA SER A 32 13.38 -8.34 -13.15
C SER A 32 13.22 -6.83 -13.11
N ARG A 33 14.20 -6.08 -13.65
CA ARG A 33 14.14 -4.61 -13.77
C ARG A 33 12.94 -4.13 -14.59
N ALA A 34 12.66 -4.79 -15.71
CA ALA A 34 11.52 -4.46 -16.57
C ALA A 34 10.19 -4.69 -15.84
N ILE A 35 10.07 -5.79 -15.10
CA ILE A 35 8.88 -6.07 -14.28
C ILE A 35 8.69 -5.01 -13.20
N GLY A 36 9.79 -4.58 -12.54
CA GLY A 36 9.76 -3.50 -11.57
C GLY A 36 9.25 -2.18 -12.15
N ALA A 37 9.72 -1.81 -13.35
CA ALA A 37 9.26 -0.62 -14.05
C ALA A 37 7.76 -0.69 -14.44
N VAL A 38 7.29 -1.85 -14.89
CA VAL A 38 5.87 -2.07 -15.19
C VAL A 38 5.03 -1.99 -13.91
N LEU A 39 5.48 -2.61 -12.82
CA LEU A 39 4.81 -2.56 -11.52
C LEU A 39 4.71 -1.13 -10.99
N LEU A 40 5.78 -0.34 -11.13
CA LEU A 40 5.81 1.08 -10.79
C LEU A 40 4.76 1.87 -11.59
N LEU A 41 4.71 1.65 -12.91
CA LEU A 41 3.70 2.26 -13.79
C LEU A 41 2.28 1.92 -13.36
N ILE A 42 2.01 0.64 -13.09
CA ILE A 42 0.70 0.18 -12.60
C ILE A 42 0.36 0.84 -11.26
N GLY A 43 1.33 0.93 -10.34
CA GLY A 43 1.15 1.60 -9.05
C GLY A 43 0.77 3.08 -9.19
N ILE A 44 1.42 3.80 -10.10
CA ILE A 44 1.08 5.20 -10.42
C ILE A 44 -0.33 5.31 -11.01
N ILE A 45 -0.67 4.44 -11.98
CA ILE A 45 -2.02 4.44 -12.60
C ILE A 45 -3.08 4.21 -11.52
N VAL A 46 -2.90 3.23 -10.63
CA VAL A 46 -3.85 2.96 -9.56
C VAL A 46 -3.91 4.10 -8.55
N GLY A 47 -2.80 4.77 -8.27
CA GLY A 47 -2.78 5.99 -7.44
C GLY A 47 -3.61 7.14 -8.04
N ILE A 48 -3.55 7.32 -9.36
CA ILE A 48 -4.37 8.31 -10.08
C ILE A 48 -5.86 7.92 -10.04
N LEU A 49 -6.16 6.63 -10.22
CA LEU A 49 -7.54 6.12 -10.11
C LEU A 49 -8.08 6.31 -8.68
N PHE A 50 -7.26 6.06 -7.66
CA PHE A 50 -7.60 6.31 -6.27
C PHE A 50 -7.91 7.78 -6.00
N TRP A 51 -7.08 8.70 -6.51
CA TRP A 51 -7.34 10.13 -6.41
C TRP A 51 -8.69 10.49 -7.05
N ASN A 52 -8.96 9.98 -8.25
CA ASN A 52 -10.21 10.24 -8.94
C ASN A 52 -11.44 9.69 -8.21
N TYR A 53 -11.29 8.54 -7.55
CA TYR A 53 -12.35 7.92 -6.75
C TYR A 53 -12.63 8.68 -5.45
N THR A 54 -11.61 9.37 -4.91
CA THR A 54 -11.70 10.13 -3.65
C THR A 54 -12.21 11.55 -3.90
N ASP A 55 -11.55 12.31 -4.77
CA ASP A 55 -11.77 13.76 -4.91
C ASP A 55 -11.86 14.21 -6.39
N GLY A 56 -12.01 13.26 -7.32
CA GLY A 56 -12.13 13.54 -8.75
C GLY A 56 -13.55 13.50 -9.27
N ILE A 57 -13.65 13.37 -10.60
CA ILE A 57 -14.91 13.46 -11.36
C ILE A 57 -15.88 12.32 -10.99
N TRP A 58 -15.36 11.18 -10.53
CA TRP A 58 -16.13 10.01 -10.09
C TRP A 58 -16.15 9.86 -8.57
N THR A 59 -16.08 10.97 -7.83
CA THR A 59 -16.15 10.91 -6.37
C THR A 59 -17.43 10.23 -5.91
N THR A 60 -17.28 9.27 -5.00
CA THR A 60 -18.41 8.55 -4.38
C THR A 60 -18.82 9.18 -3.05
N GLY A 61 -18.22 10.30 -2.65
CA GLY A 61 -18.57 11.06 -1.43
C GLY A 61 -18.33 10.32 -0.10
N GLY A 62 -17.80 9.10 -0.14
CA GLY A 62 -17.63 8.24 1.03
C GLY A 62 -16.34 8.47 1.84
N TRP A 63 -15.42 9.29 1.34
CA TRP A 63 -14.09 9.44 1.93
C TRP A 63 -13.43 10.77 1.65
N GLY A 64 -12.88 11.39 2.70
CA GLY A 64 -12.11 12.62 2.62
C GLY A 64 -10.62 12.42 2.88
N TRP A 65 -9.84 13.47 2.65
CA TRP A 65 -8.38 13.46 2.84
C TRP A 65 -7.94 13.08 4.26
N GLU A 66 -8.76 13.43 5.26
CA GLU A 66 -8.49 13.03 6.65
C GLU A 66 -8.52 11.51 6.82
N THR A 67 -9.43 10.82 6.14
CA THR A 67 -9.51 9.37 6.21
C THR A 67 -8.37 8.68 5.47
N VAL A 68 -7.82 9.32 4.43
CA VAL A 68 -6.59 8.86 3.77
C VAL A 68 -5.42 8.89 4.74
N LYS A 69 -5.24 9.98 5.50
CA LYS A 69 -4.19 10.07 6.54
C LYS A 69 -4.37 8.99 7.60
N VAL A 70 -5.59 8.83 8.11
CA VAL A 70 -5.92 7.77 9.08
C VAL A 70 -5.58 6.40 8.51
N GLY A 71 -5.89 6.15 7.24
CA GLY A 71 -5.54 4.91 6.55
C GLY A 71 -4.04 4.65 6.44
N VAL A 72 -3.24 5.66 6.07
CA VAL A 72 -1.77 5.54 6.04
C VAL A 72 -1.22 5.26 7.44
N VAL A 73 -1.69 5.99 8.46
CA VAL A 73 -1.29 5.75 9.86
C VAL A 73 -1.69 4.35 10.32
N SER A 74 -2.88 3.89 9.95
CA SER A 74 -3.36 2.53 10.26
C SER A 74 -2.49 1.46 9.62
N LEU A 75 -2.05 1.69 8.37
CA LEU A 75 -1.14 0.80 7.66
C LEU A 75 0.20 0.68 8.39
N ILE A 76 0.82 1.81 8.77
CA ILE A 76 2.06 1.83 9.55
C ILE A 76 1.85 1.14 10.91
N GLY A 77 0.77 1.49 11.62
CA GLY A 77 0.44 0.89 12.91
C GLY A 77 0.26 -0.63 12.83
N SER A 78 -0.39 -1.12 11.77
CA SER A 78 -0.57 -2.55 11.54
C SER A 78 0.74 -3.28 11.28
N LEU A 79 1.67 -2.66 10.54
CA LEU A 79 3.01 -3.21 10.31
C LEU A 79 3.81 -3.29 11.61
N VAL A 80 3.87 -2.19 12.37
CA VAL A 80 4.61 -2.13 13.64
C VAL A 80 4.01 -3.11 14.66
N GLY A 81 2.70 -3.08 14.85
CA GLY A 81 2.01 -3.98 15.78
C GLY A 81 2.19 -5.45 15.40
N GLY A 82 2.08 -5.78 14.10
CA GLY A 82 2.30 -7.13 13.59
C GLY A 82 3.73 -7.63 13.83
N LEU A 83 4.73 -6.78 13.57
CA LEU A 83 6.15 -7.12 13.80
C LEU A 83 6.46 -7.31 15.29
N ILE A 84 5.89 -6.48 16.17
CA ILE A 84 6.04 -6.64 17.63
C ILE A 84 5.40 -7.96 18.08
N ALA A 85 4.18 -8.24 17.65
CA ALA A 85 3.48 -9.47 18.01
C ALA A 85 4.26 -10.71 17.56
N LEU A 86 4.78 -10.70 16.33
CA LEU A 86 5.67 -11.74 15.82
C LEU A 86 6.95 -11.85 16.67
N GLY A 87 7.58 -10.74 17.03
CA GLY A 87 8.79 -10.73 17.86
C GLY A 87 8.56 -11.31 19.26
N VAL A 88 7.46 -10.96 19.92
CA VAL A 88 7.08 -11.51 21.24
C VAL A 88 6.80 -13.01 21.14
N PHE A 89 6.05 -13.43 20.12
CA PHE A 89 5.76 -14.83 19.87
C PHE A 89 7.05 -15.64 19.67
N LEU A 90 7.95 -15.16 18.79
CA LEU A 90 9.23 -15.79 18.53
C LEU A 90 10.11 -15.84 19.79
N ALA A 91 10.19 -14.75 20.57
CA ALA A 91 10.94 -14.73 21.82
C ALA A 91 10.41 -15.72 22.86
N GLY A 92 9.09 -15.95 22.89
CA GLY A 92 8.46 -16.93 23.76
C GLY A 92 8.83 -18.38 23.40
N ILE A 93 8.87 -18.72 22.11
CA ILE A 93 9.16 -20.09 21.65
C ILE A 93 10.65 -20.38 21.43
N MET A 94 11.48 -19.40 21.06
CA MET A 94 12.92 -19.61 20.84
C MET A 94 13.72 -19.64 22.15
N LYS A 95 13.10 -19.19 23.26
CA LYS A 95 13.67 -19.28 24.60
C LYS A 95 13.10 -20.46 25.41
N ALA A 96 12.08 -21.14 24.88
CA ALA A 96 11.59 -22.42 25.39
C ALA A 96 12.47 -23.56 24.85
#